data_AF-A0A6M0C6B1-F1
#
_entry.id   AF-A0A6M0C6B1-F1
#
_cell.length_a   1.000
_cell.length_b   1.000
_cell.length_c   1.000
_cell.angle_alpha   90.00
_cell.angle_beta   90.00
_cell.angle_gamma   90.00
#
_symmetry.space_group_name_H-M   'P 1'
#
loop_
_entity.id
_entity.type
_entity.pdbx_description
1 polymer ?
#
loop_
_entity_poly.entity_id
_entity_poly.type
_entity_poly.pdbx_seq_one_letter_code
_entity_poly.pdbx_strand_id
1 'polypeptide(L)'
;MKVIPPILTCLIVALWGSAIAILCVQNPAEYSLKFFGWNSMELTVGVILTFSFAVGVITTAILQPISDSLYSQKPKDRHQETSS
;
A
#
# COMPACT_ATOMS: atom_id res chain seq x y z
N MET A 1 20.77 -8.18 -9.97
CA MET A 1 20.39 -9.12 -8.89
C MET A 1 18.93 -8.89 -8.56
N LYS A 2 18.03 -9.85 -8.83
CA LYS A 2 16.56 -9.68 -8.74
C LYS A 2 16.00 -9.65 -7.30
N VAL A 3 16.89 -9.57 -6.30
CA VAL A 3 16.58 -9.62 -4.86
C VAL A 3 16.50 -8.24 -4.19
N ILE A 4 17.00 -7.18 -4.85
CA ILE A 4 16.95 -5.82 -4.31
C ILE A 4 15.51 -5.31 -4.13
N PRO A 5 14.58 -5.52 -5.08
CA PRO A 5 13.19 -5.05 -4.93
C PRO A 5 12.46 -5.62 -3.71
N PRO A 6 12.41 -6.95 -3.46
CA PRO A 6 11.66 -7.50 -2.32
C PRO A 6 12.28 -7.15 -0.97
N ILE A 7 13.61 -7.06 -0.86
CA ILE A 7 14.28 -6.68 0.39
C ILE A 7 13.92 -5.24 0.78
N LEU A 8 13.92 -4.32 -0.20
CA LEU A 8 13.54 -2.94 0.03
C LEU A 8 12.08 -2.81 0.46
N THR A 9 11.17 -3.58 -0.15
CA THR A 9 9.76 -3.63 0.25
C THR A 9 9.61 -4.12 1.69
N CYS A 10 10.27 -5.21 2.07
CA CYS A 10 10.22 -5.71 3.45
C CYS A 10 10.75 -4.68 4.46
N LEU A 11 11.83 -3.95 4.13
CA LEU A 11 12.38 -2.91 4.99
C LEU A 11 11.39 -1.76 5.20
N ILE A 12 10.74 -1.31 4.12
CA ILE A 12 9.74 -0.25 4.19
C ILE A 12 8.54 -0.69 5.04
N VAL A 13 8.03 -1.91 4.81
CA VAL A 13 6.91 -2.47 5.59
C VAL A 13 7.27 -2.61 7.06
N ALA A 14 8.48 -3.08 7.38
CA ALA A 14 8.95 -3.21 8.76
C ALA A 14 9.10 -1.85 9.46
N LEU A 15 9.67 -0.85 8.78
CA LEU A 15 9.79 0.51 9.29
C LEU A 15 8.40 1.13 9.52
N TRP A 16 7.47 0.99 8.58
CA TRP A 16 6.09 1.48 8.75
C TRP A 16 5.36 0.78 9.90
N GLY A 17 5.46 -0.54 9.99
CA GLY A 17 4.89 -1.31 11.10
C GLY A 17 5.43 -0.86 12.46
N SER A 18 6.75 -0.60 12.54
CA SER A 18 7.39 -0.11 13.76
C SER A 18 6.92 1.31 14.14
N ALA A 19 6.76 2.20 13.16
CA ALA A 19 6.26 3.55 13.39
C ALA A 19 4.81 3.52 13.91
N ILE A 20 3.95 2.68 13.33
CA ILE A 20 2.58 2.45 13.81
C ILE A 20 2.59 1.95 15.26
N ALA A 21 3.44 0.95 15.58
CA ALA A 21 3.52 0.39 16.92
C ALA A 21 3.98 1.42 17.96
N ILE A 22 5.02 2.21 17.63
CA ILE A 22 5.52 3.28 18.50
C ILE A 22 4.44 4.34 18.71
N LEU A 23 3.74 4.76 17.65
CA LEU A 23 2.65 5.73 17.74
C LEU A 23 1.47 5.19 18.56
N CYS A 24 1.18 3.88 18.51
CA CYS A 24 0.18 3.27 19.38
C CYS A 24 0.58 3.32 20.86
N VAL A 25 1.85 3.04 21.19
CA VAL A 25 2.35 3.04 22.58
C VAL A 25 2.48 4.46 23.13
N GLN A 26 2.92 5.40 22.31
CA GLN A 26 3.20 6.79 22.73
C GLN A 26 1.98 7.70 22.66
N ASN A 27 0.89 7.28 22.02
CA ASN A 27 -0.31 8.09 21.90
C ASN A 27 -1.47 7.43 22.67
N PRO A 28 -1.51 7.55 24.01
CA PRO A 28 -2.69 7.21 24.81
C PRO A 28 -3.83 8.22 24.60
N ALA A 29 -3.69 9.16 23.65
CA ALA A 29 -4.71 10.17 23.39
C ALA A 29 -5.95 9.51 22.80
N GLU A 30 -6.89 9.35 23.70
CA GLU A 30 -8.27 9.00 23.50
C GLU A 30 -8.98 10.13 22.73
N TYR A 31 -8.83 10.15 21.41
CA TYR A 31 -9.58 11.10 20.57
C TYR A 31 -11.03 10.62 20.48
N SER A 32 -11.89 11.23 21.31
CA SER A 32 -13.34 10.99 21.31
C SER A 32 -13.96 11.49 20.01
N LEU A 33 -13.90 10.67 18.97
CA LEU A 33 -14.58 10.90 17.69
C LEU A 33 -16.04 10.57 17.88
N LYS A 34 -16.91 11.52 18.27
CA LYS A 34 -18.35 11.28 18.46
C LYS A 34 -19.02 10.84 17.14
N PHE A 35 -18.94 9.55 16.82
CA PHE A 35 -19.48 8.99 15.60
C PHE A 35 -20.99 8.95 15.71
N PHE A 36 -21.63 9.89 14.99
CA PHE A 36 -23.00 9.78 14.49
C PHE A 36 -24.04 9.33 15.55
N GLY A 37 -24.05 10.01 16.70
CA GLY A 37 -25.10 9.89 17.71
C GLY A 37 -24.85 8.90 18.85
N TRP A 38 -23.83 8.04 18.78
CA TRP A 38 -23.51 7.08 19.85
C TRP A 38 -22.19 7.47 20.54
N ASN A 39 -22.13 7.25 21.86
CA ASN A 39 -20.96 7.60 22.68
C ASN A 39 -19.76 6.79 22.18
N SER A 40 -18.81 7.46 21.53
CA SER A 40 -17.83 6.77 20.70
C SER A 40 -16.66 6.26 21.50
N MET A 41 -16.27 5.02 21.21
CA MET A 41 -14.99 4.47 21.58
C MET A 41 -13.88 5.31 20.96
N GLU A 42 -12.83 5.54 21.74
CA GLU A 42 -11.71 6.37 21.38
C GLU A 42 -10.89 5.68 20.29
N LEU A 43 -11.00 6.20 19.07
CA LEU A 43 -10.24 5.68 17.94
C LEU A 43 -8.78 6.12 18.09
N THR A 44 -7.95 5.19 18.54
CA THR A 44 -6.49 5.36 18.60
C THR A 44 -5.97 5.70 17.21
N VAL A 45 -5.06 6.68 17.10
CA VAL A 45 -4.43 7.12 15.84
C VAL A 45 -3.82 5.95 15.04
N GLY A 46 -3.41 4.87 15.73
CA GLY A 46 -2.96 3.63 15.11
C GLY A 46 -3.98 2.99 14.17
N VAL A 47 -5.28 3.09 14.45
CA VAL A 47 -6.34 2.54 13.58
C VAL A 47 -6.41 3.29 12.26
N ILE A 48 -6.30 4.61 12.28
CA ILE A 48 -6.33 5.45 11.07
C ILE A 48 -5.08 5.22 10.22
N LEU A 49 -3.92 5.07 10.87
CA LEU A 49 -2.64 4.84 10.20
C LEU A 49 -2.56 3.45 9.57
N THR A 50 -3.02 2.41 10.28
CA THR A 50 -3.09 1.04 9.76
C THR A 50 -4.10 0.91 8.63
N PHE A 51 -5.26 1.57 8.72
CA PHE A 51 -6.22 1.61 7.63
C PHE A 51 -5.62 2.26 6.38
N SER A 52 -4.94 3.39 6.54
CA SER A 52 -4.27 4.06 5.42
C SER A 52 -3.17 3.20 4.81
N PHE A 53 -2.41 2.46 5.65
CA PHE A 53 -1.43 1.50 5.15
C PHE A 53 -2.06 0.39 4.33
N ALA A 54 -3.10 -0.23 4.88
CA ALA A 54 -3.78 -1.35 4.26
C ALA A 54 -4.34 -0.94 2.91
N VAL A 55 -5.01 0.22 2.83
CA VAL A 55 -5.51 0.77 1.56
C VAL A 55 -4.36 1.01 0.58
N GLY A 56 -3.24 1.60 1.02
CA GLY A 56 -2.06 1.81 0.19
C GLY A 56 -1.50 0.51 -0.38
N VAL A 57 -1.30 -0.51 0.46
CA VAL A 57 -0.77 -1.83 0.07
C VAL A 57 -1.74 -2.58 -0.84
N ILE A 58 -3.04 -2.56 -0.55
CA ILE A 58 -4.07 -3.20 -1.39
C ILE A 58 -4.11 -2.52 -2.77
N THR A 59 -4.07 -1.19 -2.79
CA THR A 59 -4.10 -0.42 -4.05
C THR A 59 -2.89 -0.76 -4.92
N THR A 60 -1.68 -0.79 -4.35
CA THR A 60 -0.47 -1.13 -5.12
C THR A 60 -0.47 -2.59 -5.57
N ALA A 61 -0.92 -3.52 -4.73
CA ALA A 61 -1.04 -4.94 -5.08
C ALA A 61 -2.01 -5.20 -6.23
N ILE A 62 -3.06 -4.38 -6.36
CA ILE A 62 -4.02 -4.46 -7.48
C ILE A 62 -3.46 -3.72 -8.72
N LEU A 63 -2.76 -2.60 -8.55
CA LEU A 63 -2.27 -1.80 -9.66
C LEU A 63 -1.09 -2.45 -10.40
N GLN A 64 -0.23 -3.20 -9.68
CA GLN A 64 0.89 -3.95 -10.28
C GLN A 64 0.46 -4.90 -11.41
N PRO A 65 -0.43 -5.89 -11.19
CA PRO A 65 -0.84 -6.83 -12.24
C PRO A 65 -1.57 -6.13 -13.40
N ILE A 66 -2.31 -5.05 -13.13
CA ILE A 66 -2.95 -4.24 -14.17
C ILE A 66 -1.88 -3.58 -15.04
N SER A 67 -0.87 -2.95 -14.44
CA SER A 67 0.22 -2.30 -15.18
C SER A 67 1.02 -3.28 -16.04
N ASP A 68 1.31 -4.48 -15.54
CA ASP A 68 2.01 -5.53 -16.29
C ASP A 68 1.16 -6.06 -17.46
N SER A 69 -0.15 -6.16 -17.27
CA SER A 69 -1.10 -6.57 -18.32
C SER A 69 -1.19 -5.53 -19.43
N LEU A 70 -1.19 -4.23 -19.08
CA LEU A 70 -1.20 -3.15 -20.06
C LEU A 70 0.15 -3.01 -20.80
N TYR A 71 1.27 -3.25 -20.12
CA TYR A 71 2.60 -3.20 -20.74
C TYR A 71 2.86 -4.39 -21.67
N SER A 72 2.29 -5.56 -21.37
CA SER A 72 2.38 -6.76 -22.22
C SER A 72 1.63 -6.63 -23.56
N GLN A 73 0.81 -5.59 -23.72
CA GLN A 73 0.09 -5.32 -24.97
C GLN A 73 0.86 -4.40 -25.94
N LYS A 74 2.18 -4.23 -25.78
CA LYS A 74 3.02 -3.66 -26.86
C LYS A 74 3.03 -4.66 -28.02
N PRO A 75 2.42 -4.34 -29.19
CA PRO A 75 2.40 -5.27 -30.31
C PRO A 75 3.83 -5.47 -30.81
N LYS A 76 4.37 -6.66 -30.53
CA LYS A 76 5.40 -7.28 -31.34
C LYS A 76 4.71 -7.63 -32.64
N ASP A 77 4.92 -6.81 -33.68
CA ASP A 77 4.88 -7.17 -35.11
C ASP A 77 4.63 -5.92 -35.97
N ARG A 78 5.72 -5.33 -36.49
CA ARG A 78 5.71 -4.67 -37.80
C ARG A 78 7.14 -4.54 -38.34
N HIS A 79 7.80 -5.65 -38.57
CA HIS A 79 9.01 -5.69 -39.41
C HIS A 79 9.15 -7.04 -40.07
N GLN A 80 8.21 -7.48 -40.93
CA GLN A 80 8.44 -8.60 -41.87
C GLN A 80 7.51 -8.63 -43.11
N GLU A 81 7.02 -7.48 -43.62
CA GLU A 81 6.28 -7.46 -44.90
C GLU A 81 6.65 -6.26 -45.79
N THR A 82 7.92 -6.12 -46.18
CA THR A 82 8.30 -5.33 -47.37
C THR A 82 9.61 -5.86 -47.96
N SER A 83 9.64 -7.11 -48.39
CA SER A 83 10.65 -7.61 -49.34
C SER A 83 10.15 -8.94 -49.91
N SER A 84 9.31 -8.85 -50.95
CA SER A 84 9.20 -9.89 -51.96
C SER A 84 8.77 -9.28 -53.28
#